data_AF-A0A812Q427-F1
#
_entry.id   AF-A0A812Q427-F1
#
_cell.length_a   1.000
_cell.length_b   1.000
_cell.length_c   1.000
_cell.angle_alpha   90.00
_cell.angle_beta   90.00
_cell.angle_gamma   90.00
#
_symmetry.space_group_name_H-M   'P 1'
#
loop_
_entity.id
_entity.type
_entity.pdbx_description
1 polymer ?
#
loop_
_entity_poly.entity_id
_entity_poly.type
_entity_poly.pdbx_seq_one_letter_code
_entity_poly.pdbx_strand_id
1 'polypeptide(L)'
;MGLRKRPVLPPNIGFILPTTSIRYNEAAPRRTVPLNYPLIFKPTFRDYIWGGRRLGTVLNKPIPDEGDYAESWEVVDHGEDQSIVANGPEAGKTLGQLVNEFPEDLFGSKTPSATFPLLFKFLDANRDLSIQVHPDDAQGAKLDPPDLGKTEAWYILDAEPGAKVYVGLKEGITQEDLAKAVVEDKVIASNTTFRLFDWNRVGADGKPRQLHIQESLDTIDFEKGPVQPQEPQPTSDPDIERLVTCD
;
A
#
# COMPACT_ATOMS: atom_id res chain seq x y z
N MET A 1 2.32 -68.02 0.82
CA MET A 1 1.53 -67.07 1.62
C MET A 1 2.53 -66.19 2.40
N GLY A 2 2.86 -65.01 1.87
CA GLY A 2 4.00 -64.21 2.37
C GLY A 2 3.62 -62.74 2.54
N LEU A 3 3.52 -62.30 3.80
CA LEU A 3 3.20 -60.93 4.18
C LEU A 3 4.39 -60.00 3.88
N ARG A 4 4.20 -58.99 3.01
CA ARG A 4 5.17 -57.90 2.86
C ARG A 4 5.07 -56.96 4.06
N LYS A 5 6.17 -56.81 4.80
CA LYS A 5 6.28 -55.83 5.90
C LYS A 5 6.19 -54.41 5.35
N ARG A 6 5.46 -53.53 6.04
CA ARG A 6 5.55 -52.07 5.80
C ARG A 6 6.91 -51.56 6.31
N PRO A 7 7.57 -50.60 5.64
CA PRO A 7 8.74 -49.96 6.20
C PRO A 7 8.35 -49.11 7.41
N VAL A 8 9.11 -49.23 8.49
CA VAL A 8 9.03 -48.35 9.66
C VAL A 8 9.90 -47.13 9.39
N LEU A 9 9.32 -45.93 9.41
CA LEU A 9 10.08 -44.69 9.37
C LEU A 9 10.81 -44.50 10.72
N PRO A 10 12.06 -44.00 10.72
CA PRO A 10 12.78 -43.73 11.97
C PRO A 10 12.10 -42.58 12.73
N PRO A 11 12.06 -42.63 14.08
CA PRO A 11 11.70 -41.47 14.87
C PRO A 11 12.81 -40.42 14.75
N ASN A 12 12.43 -39.14 14.74
CA ASN A 12 13.27 -37.95 14.53
C ASN A 12 13.58 -37.59 13.06
N ILE A 13 12.53 -37.24 12.32
CA ILE A 13 12.63 -36.12 11.38
C ILE A 13 11.94 -34.95 12.08
N GLY A 14 12.75 -34.04 12.64
CA GLY A 14 12.23 -32.78 13.15
C GLY A 14 11.71 -31.97 11.97
N PHE A 15 10.43 -31.58 12.00
CA PHE A 15 9.92 -30.57 11.08
C PHE A 15 10.63 -29.25 11.38
N ILE A 16 11.65 -28.93 10.60
CA ILE A 16 12.11 -27.56 10.46
C ILE A 16 10.99 -26.83 9.71
N LEU A 17 10.02 -26.32 10.45
CA LEU A 17 9.25 -25.18 9.98
C LEU A 17 10.27 -24.11 9.59
N PRO A 18 10.17 -23.50 8.40
CA PRO A 18 10.93 -22.30 8.12
C PRO A 18 10.36 -21.19 9.01
N THR A 19 10.84 -21.11 10.24
CA THR A 19 10.91 -19.83 10.94
C THR A 19 11.78 -18.94 10.07
N THR A 20 11.16 -18.13 9.23
CA THR A 20 11.73 -16.88 8.74
C THR A 20 12.04 -16.06 9.99
N SER A 21 13.22 -16.29 10.54
CA SER A 21 13.84 -15.37 11.49
C SER A 21 14.02 -14.08 10.72
N ILE A 22 13.08 -13.16 10.94
CA ILE A 22 13.19 -11.77 10.54
C ILE A 22 14.56 -11.33 11.07
N ARG A 23 15.51 -11.10 10.16
CA ARG A 23 16.85 -10.66 10.52
C ARG A 23 16.75 -9.20 10.94
N TYR A 24 16.40 -9.00 12.21
CA TYR A 24 16.76 -7.77 12.91
C TYR A 24 18.23 -7.50 12.66
N ASN A 25 18.54 -6.28 12.26
CA ASN A 25 19.92 -5.88 12.05
C ASN A 25 20.55 -5.72 13.45
N GLU A 26 21.27 -6.75 13.93
CA GLU A 26 21.84 -6.83 15.30
C GLU A 26 22.82 -5.68 15.66
N ALA A 27 23.08 -4.76 14.73
CA ALA A 27 24.04 -3.67 14.86
C ALA A 27 23.52 -2.43 15.63
N ALA A 28 22.20 -2.21 15.73
CA ALA A 28 21.64 -1.05 16.44
C ALA A 28 21.40 -1.36 17.92
N PRO A 29 22.04 -0.65 18.88
CA PRO A 29 21.77 -0.86 20.30
C PRO A 29 20.36 -0.34 20.66
N ARG A 30 19.49 -1.22 21.15
CA ARG A 30 18.18 -0.84 21.68
C ARG A 30 18.33 0.22 22.78
N ARG A 31 17.50 1.25 22.73
CA ARG A 31 17.51 2.33 23.74
C ARG A 31 16.82 1.85 25.01
N THR A 32 17.34 2.28 26.16
CA THR A 32 16.77 2.02 27.50
C THR A 32 15.94 3.18 28.05
N VAL A 33 15.95 4.32 27.35
CA VAL A 33 15.12 5.50 27.64
C VAL A 33 14.03 5.54 26.57
N PRO A 34 12.74 5.52 26.95
CA PRO A 34 11.64 5.46 25.98
C PRO A 34 11.40 6.78 25.25
N LEU A 35 10.73 6.71 24.11
CA LEU A 35 10.18 7.87 23.39
C LEU A 35 9.07 8.51 24.23
N ASN A 36 9.40 9.61 24.91
CA ASN A 36 8.52 10.30 25.85
C ASN A 36 7.89 11.60 25.31
N TYR A 37 7.81 11.76 23.98
CA TYR A 37 7.25 12.93 23.31
C TYR A 37 6.63 12.58 21.95
N PRO A 38 5.67 13.38 21.43
CA PRO A 38 5.09 13.14 20.11
C PRO A 38 6.13 13.35 18.99
N LEU A 39 6.31 12.32 18.16
CA LEU A 39 7.10 12.43 16.93
C LEU A 39 6.32 13.19 15.86
N ILE A 40 6.95 14.21 15.28
CA ILE A 40 6.48 14.91 14.09
C ILE A 40 7.42 14.50 12.96
N PHE A 41 6.89 14.06 11.83
CA PHE A 41 7.68 13.72 10.65
C PHE A 41 7.63 14.86 9.61
N LYS A 42 8.69 14.97 8.81
CA LYS A 42 8.69 15.82 7.61
C LYS A 42 7.88 15.10 6.52
N PRO A 43 6.91 15.76 5.87
CA PRO A 43 6.18 15.15 4.77
C PRO A 43 7.08 14.98 3.54
N THR A 44 6.91 13.87 2.82
CA THR A 44 7.53 13.62 1.52
C THR A 44 6.49 13.78 0.43
N PHE A 45 6.69 14.70 -0.50
CA PHE A 45 5.74 14.99 -1.57
C PHE A 45 6.03 14.19 -2.85
N ARG A 46 4.97 13.77 -3.55
CA ARG A 46 5.05 13.14 -4.88
C ARG A 46 4.30 13.99 -5.91
N ASP A 47 4.92 14.20 -7.06
CA ASP A 47 4.48 15.04 -8.18
C ASP A 47 3.84 14.23 -9.32
N TYR A 48 3.09 13.18 -8.98
CA TYR A 48 2.45 12.32 -9.99
C TYR A 48 1.45 13.11 -10.85
N ILE A 49 1.34 12.75 -12.13
CA ILE A 49 0.56 13.44 -13.19
C ILE A 49 -0.92 13.74 -12.87
N TRP A 50 -1.51 13.05 -11.90
CA TRP A 50 -2.90 13.22 -11.48
C TRP A 50 -3.07 14.20 -10.31
N GLY A 51 -1.96 14.72 -9.77
CA GLY A 51 -1.94 15.69 -8.68
C GLY A 51 -2.42 17.08 -9.05
N GLY A 52 -2.44 17.95 -8.06
CA GLY A 52 -2.88 19.34 -8.18
C GLY A 52 -2.18 20.26 -7.18
N ARG A 53 -2.90 21.28 -6.71
CA ARG A 53 -2.37 22.27 -5.75
C ARG A 53 -3.09 22.26 -4.40
N ARG A 54 -4.09 21.40 -4.19
CA ARG A 54 -4.95 21.42 -2.98
C ARG A 54 -4.20 21.04 -1.71
N LEU A 55 -3.14 20.23 -1.80
CA LEU A 55 -2.22 20.01 -0.66
C LEU A 55 -1.68 21.35 -0.12
N GLY A 56 -1.29 22.27 -1.00
CA GLY A 56 -0.83 23.60 -0.63
C GLY A 56 -1.98 24.56 -0.30
N THR A 57 -2.99 24.68 -1.17
CA THR A 57 -4.02 25.73 -1.05
C THR A 57 -5.11 25.44 -0.02
N VAL A 58 -5.36 24.17 0.32
CA VAL A 58 -6.39 23.77 1.29
C VAL A 58 -5.75 23.26 2.58
N LEU A 59 -4.77 22.36 2.48
CA LEU A 59 -4.13 21.75 3.65
C LEU A 59 -2.90 22.53 4.16
N ASN A 60 -2.52 23.64 3.51
CA ASN A 60 -1.35 24.47 3.85
C ASN A 60 -0.03 23.66 3.95
N LYS A 61 0.09 22.57 3.18
CA LYS A 61 1.31 21.77 3.12
C LYS A 61 2.42 22.58 2.42
N PRO A 62 3.68 22.51 2.88
CA PRO A 62 4.80 23.24 2.31
C PRO A 62 5.33 22.60 1.00
N ILE A 63 4.44 22.37 0.04
CA ILE A 63 4.80 22.00 -1.32
C ILE A 63 5.48 23.18 -2.03
N PRO A 64 6.48 22.96 -2.90
CA PRO A 64 7.05 24.01 -3.75
C PRO A 64 6.00 24.79 -4.54
N ASP A 65 6.30 26.05 -4.89
CA ASP A 65 5.36 26.93 -5.61
C ASP A 65 5.06 26.46 -7.04
N GLU A 66 6.05 25.88 -7.72
CA GLU A 66 5.91 25.30 -9.06
C GLU A 66 5.55 23.80 -9.01
N GLY A 67 4.82 23.33 -10.03
CA GLY A 67 4.43 21.93 -10.20
C GLY A 67 3.13 21.53 -9.50
N ASP A 68 2.55 20.40 -9.92
CA ASP A 68 1.39 19.77 -9.28
C ASP A 68 1.86 18.63 -8.37
N TYR A 69 1.27 18.52 -7.18
CA TYR A 69 1.60 17.49 -6.17
C TYR A 69 0.38 16.62 -5.89
N ALA A 70 0.60 15.31 -5.98
CA ALA A 70 -0.41 14.26 -5.92
C ALA A 70 -0.52 13.62 -4.54
N GLU A 71 0.61 13.40 -3.86
CA GLU A 71 0.64 12.74 -2.56
C GLU A 71 1.53 13.49 -1.57
N SER A 72 1.11 13.55 -0.31
CA SER A 72 1.93 13.95 0.84
C SER A 72 2.05 12.75 1.76
N TRP A 73 3.21 12.11 1.81
CA TRP A 73 3.47 10.95 2.66
C TRP A 73 3.92 11.48 4.02
N GLU A 74 3.15 11.21 5.07
CA GLU A 74 3.43 11.68 6.43
C GLU A 74 4.22 10.62 7.21
N VAL A 75 3.86 9.33 7.02
CA VAL A 75 4.47 8.18 7.69
C VAL A 75 4.78 7.13 6.64
N VAL A 76 6.06 6.77 6.48
CA VAL A 76 6.56 5.68 5.63
C VAL A 76 7.84 5.07 6.21
N ASP A 77 7.97 3.75 6.08
CA ASP A 77 9.17 2.97 6.34
C ASP A 77 9.24 1.81 5.33
N HIS A 78 9.63 2.11 4.09
CA HIS A 78 9.63 1.15 2.99
C HIS A 78 10.83 1.36 2.07
N GLY A 79 11.82 0.47 2.16
CA GLY A 79 13.06 0.57 1.38
C GLY A 79 13.76 1.92 1.58
N GLU A 80 14.03 2.63 0.48
CA GLU A 80 14.62 3.98 0.49
C GLU A 80 13.63 5.08 0.92
N ASP A 81 12.32 4.80 0.86
CA ASP A 81 11.29 5.75 1.27
C ASP A 81 11.10 5.72 2.79
N GLN A 82 11.57 6.79 3.44
CA GLN A 82 11.71 6.87 4.89
C GLN A 82 11.22 8.21 5.42
N SER A 83 10.22 8.20 6.31
CA SER A 83 9.83 9.41 7.05
C SER A 83 10.96 9.87 7.98
N ILE A 84 11.28 11.16 7.95
CA ILE A 84 12.36 11.75 8.75
C ILE A 84 11.77 12.57 9.90
N VAL A 85 12.24 12.33 11.13
CA VAL A 85 11.79 13.06 12.32
C VAL A 85 12.16 14.54 12.22
N ALA A 86 11.19 15.42 12.48
CA ALA A 86 11.31 16.88 12.40
C ALA A 86 11.65 17.54 13.74
N ASN A 87 11.36 16.90 14.87
CA ASN A 87 11.39 17.50 16.21
C ASN A 87 12.09 16.65 17.29
N GLY A 88 12.50 17.31 18.37
CA GLY A 88 13.00 16.66 19.58
C GLY A 88 14.39 16.01 19.44
N PRO A 89 14.81 15.22 20.45
CA PRO A 89 16.13 14.58 20.49
C PRO A 89 16.45 13.63 19.33
N GLU A 90 15.43 13.04 18.71
CA GLU A 90 15.58 12.09 17.60
C GLU A 90 15.42 12.74 16.21
N ALA A 91 15.36 14.08 16.15
CA ALA A 91 15.25 14.83 14.88
C ALA A 91 16.37 14.47 13.90
N GLY A 92 16.01 14.28 12.63
CA GLY A 92 16.92 13.86 11.56
C GLY A 92 17.07 12.35 11.39
N LYS A 93 16.58 11.52 12.33
CA LYS A 93 16.51 10.07 12.14
C LYS A 93 15.38 9.65 11.21
N THR A 94 15.52 8.49 10.58
CA THR A 94 14.46 7.83 9.80
C THR A 94 13.53 7.01 10.69
N LEU A 95 12.31 6.74 10.22
CA LEU A 95 11.37 5.85 10.90
C LEU A 95 11.96 4.44 11.06
N GLY A 96 12.61 3.88 10.04
CA GLY A 96 13.29 2.59 10.14
C GLY A 96 14.41 2.56 11.19
N GLN A 97 15.13 3.68 11.42
CA GLN A 97 16.07 3.77 12.55
C GLN A 97 15.35 3.71 13.90
N LEU A 98 14.21 4.41 14.04
CA LEU A 98 13.42 4.35 15.26
C LEU A 98 12.77 2.98 15.50
N VAL A 99 12.35 2.28 14.45
CA VAL A 99 11.83 0.89 14.52
C VAL A 99 12.89 -0.06 15.11
N ASN A 100 14.17 0.15 14.77
CA ASN A 100 15.27 -0.64 15.33
C ASN A 100 15.67 -0.20 16.75
N GLU A 101 15.69 1.11 17.06
CA GLU A 101 16.13 1.63 18.37
C GLU A 101 15.04 1.59 19.46
N PHE A 102 13.77 1.78 19.10
CA PHE A 102 12.60 1.96 19.98
C PHE A 102 11.37 1.10 19.58
N PRO A 103 11.53 -0.21 19.30
CA PRO A 103 10.44 -1.05 18.79
C PRO A 103 9.25 -1.15 19.77
N GLU A 104 9.49 -1.18 21.08
CA GLU A 104 8.41 -1.30 22.08
C GLU A 104 7.55 -0.04 22.16
N ASP A 105 8.14 1.15 21.98
CA ASP A 105 7.40 2.42 21.97
C ASP A 105 6.55 2.60 20.70
N LEU A 106 7.05 2.14 19.54
CA LEU A 106 6.36 2.31 18.25
C LEU A 106 5.28 1.26 17.97
N PHE A 107 5.45 0.02 18.46
CA PHE A 107 4.51 -1.07 18.25
C PHE A 107 3.63 -1.37 19.47
N GLY A 108 3.96 -0.81 20.63
CA GLY A 108 3.25 -1.05 21.89
C GLY A 108 3.27 -2.53 22.28
N SER A 109 2.09 -3.10 22.55
CA SER A 109 1.95 -4.50 22.94
C SER A 109 1.98 -5.50 21.77
N LYS A 110 2.15 -5.04 20.52
CA LYS A 110 2.28 -5.91 19.35
C LYS A 110 3.72 -6.35 19.15
N THR A 111 3.89 -7.56 18.59
CA THR A 111 5.21 -8.02 18.14
C THR A 111 5.77 -7.04 17.10
N PRO A 112 6.96 -6.46 17.31
CA PRO A 112 7.55 -5.55 16.34
C PRO A 112 7.91 -6.29 15.04
N SER A 113 7.78 -5.59 13.91
CA SER A 113 8.26 -6.02 12.59
C SER A 113 9.56 -5.30 12.21
N ALA A 114 10.22 -5.75 11.14
CA ALA A 114 11.45 -5.12 10.65
C ALA A 114 11.26 -3.69 10.11
N THR A 115 10.04 -3.38 9.67
CA THR A 115 9.59 -2.07 9.19
C THR A 115 8.29 -1.67 9.89
N PHE A 116 7.99 -0.38 9.95
CA PHE A 116 6.71 0.13 10.43
C PHE A 116 5.58 -0.29 9.46
N PRO A 117 4.45 -0.84 9.94
CA PRO A 117 3.51 -1.58 9.11
C PRO A 117 2.48 -0.72 8.37
N LEU A 118 2.53 0.61 8.52
CA LEU A 118 1.53 1.53 7.96
C LEU A 118 2.18 2.63 7.13
N LEU A 119 1.52 2.97 6.02
CA LEU A 119 1.83 4.10 5.16
C LEU A 119 0.67 5.09 5.22
N PHE A 120 0.92 6.30 5.75
CA PHE A 120 -0.11 7.34 5.87
C PHE A 120 0.15 8.48 4.87
N LYS A 121 -0.89 8.84 4.12
CA LYS A 121 -0.81 9.83 3.04
C LYS A 121 -2.04 10.76 3.01
N PHE A 122 -1.83 11.99 2.55
CA PHE A 122 -2.87 12.78 1.88
C PHE A 122 -2.74 12.64 0.37
N LEU A 123 -3.87 12.56 -0.34
CA LEU A 123 -3.93 12.52 -1.81
C LEU A 123 -4.71 13.74 -2.33
N ASP A 124 -4.21 14.37 -3.39
CA ASP A 124 -4.93 15.38 -4.18
C ASP A 124 -5.30 14.77 -5.53
N ALA A 125 -6.45 14.11 -5.59
CA ALA A 125 -6.96 13.40 -6.75
C ALA A 125 -7.57 14.35 -7.81
N ASN A 126 -6.78 15.34 -8.23
CA ASN A 126 -7.16 16.41 -9.16
C ASN A 126 -7.42 15.92 -10.61
N ARG A 127 -7.08 14.66 -10.92
CA ARG A 127 -7.46 13.95 -12.15
C ARG A 127 -7.71 12.48 -11.82
N ASP A 128 -8.42 11.77 -12.69
CA ASP A 128 -8.70 10.33 -12.53
C ASP A 128 -7.44 9.55 -12.14
N LEU A 129 -7.49 8.76 -11.07
CA LEU A 129 -6.42 7.82 -10.77
C LEU A 129 -6.46 6.67 -11.78
N SER A 130 -5.35 5.96 -11.89
CA SER A 130 -5.30 4.73 -12.67
C SER A 130 -6.17 3.65 -12.03
N ILE A 131 -6.73 2.73 -12.81
CA ILE A 131 -7.37 1.53 -12.27
C ILE A 131 -6.27 0.61 -11.70
N GLN A 132 -6.45 0.13 -10.47
CA GLN A 132 -5.45 -0.62 -9.70
C GLN A 132 -6.08 -1.82 -9.01
N VAL A 133 -5.26 -2.86 -8.78
CA VAL A 133 -5.50 -3.93 -7.81
C VAL A 133 -4.21 -4.17 -7.01
N HIS A 134 -4.34 -4.72 -5.81
CA HIS A 134 -3.24 -4.91 -4.87
C HIS A 134 -3.11 -6.35 -4.40
N PRO A 135 -1.87 -6.88 -4.29
CA PRO A 135 -1.64 -8.24 -3.79
C PRO A 135 -2.01 -8.37 -2.31
N ASP A 136 -2.43 -9.57 -1.91
CA ASP A 136 -2.39 -10.01 -0.51
C ASP A 136 -0.95 -10.31 -0.05
N ASP A 137 -0.74 -10.62 1.23
CA ASP A 137 0.60 -10.91 1.76
C ASP A 137 1.25 -12.16 1.12
N ALA A 138 0.45 -13.14 0.67
CA ALA A 138 0.92 -14.36 0.05
C ALA A 138 1.28 -14.18 -1.43
N GLN A 139 0.77 -13.13 -2.07
CA GLN A 139 1.14 -12.65 -3.41
C GLN A 139 2.33 -11.69 -3.32
N GLY A 140 2.33 -10.74 -2.38
CA GLY A 140 3.43 -9.80 -2.12
C GLY A 140 4.76 -10.53 -1.85
N ALA A 141 4.71 -11.59 -1.04
CA ALA A 141 5.87 -12.43 -0.74
C ALA A 141 6.46 -13.20 -1.95
N LYS A 142 5.78 -13.21 -3.12
CA LYS A 142 6.25 -13.83 -4.37
C LYS A 142 6.87 -12.82 -5.35
N LEU A 143 6.84 -11.52 -5.04
CA LEU A 143 7.41 -10.48 -5.89
C LEU A 143 8.95 -10.53 -5.86
N ASP A 144 9.58 -9.82 -6.80
CA ASP A 144 11.04 -9.63 -6.84
C ASP A 144 11.37 -8.12 -6.86
N PRO A 145 11.86 -7.54 -5.75
CA PRO A 145 12.04 -8.18 -4.44
C PRO A 145 10.71 -8.52 -3.75
N PRO A 146 10.68 -9.49 -2.82
CA PRO A 146 9.48 -9.79 -2.02
C PRO A 146 9.04 -8.57 -1.19
N ASP A 147 7.73 -8.35 -1.11
CA ASP A 147 7.13 -7.22 -0.41
C ASP A 147 5.91 -7.67 0.44
N LEU A 148 5.31 -6.76 1.20
CA LEU A 148 4.03 -6.99 1.88
C LEU A 148 2.86 -6.93 0.89
N GLY A 149 1.72 -7.48 1.30
CA GLY A 149 0.45 -7.18 0.65
C GLY A 149 0.04 -5.72 0.89
N LYS A 150 -0.85 -5.19 0.04
CA LYS A 150 -1.33 -3.81 0.16
C LYS A 150 -2.85 -3.78 0.33
N THR A 151 -3.29 -3.94 1.58
CA THR A 151 -4.63 -3.52 2.00
C THR A 151 -4.62 -2.00 2.25
N GLU A 152 -5.74 -1.33 1.99
CA GLU A 152 -5.85 0.11 2.16
C GLU A 152 -7.25 0.54 2.58
N ALA A 153 -7.34 1.75 3.15
CA ALA A 153 -8.59 2.40 3.53
C ALA A 153 -8.52 3.87 3.15
N TRP A 154 -9.63 4.40 2.65
CA TRP A 154 -9.74 5.78 2.17
C TRP A 154 -10.69 6.57 3.07
N TYR A 155 -10.26 7.76 3.51
CA TYR A 155 -11.12 8.73 4.19
C TYR A 155 -11.24 9.97 3.29
N ILE A 156 -12.43 10.21 2.77
CA ILE A 156 -12.67 11.30 1.82
C ILE A 156 -12.87 12.60 2.59
N LEU A 157 -11.87 13.48 2.53
CA LEU A 157 -11.88 14.77 3.25
C LEU A 157 -12.70 15.86 2.53
N ASP A 158 -12.76 15.79 1.20
CA ASP A 158 -13.58 16.65 0.34
C ASP A 158 -13.79 15.95 -1.02
N ALA A 159 -14.88 16.28 -1.70
CA ALA A 159 -15.20 15.75 -3.03
C ALA A 159 -16.06 16.75 -3.82
N GLU A 160 -15.76 16.93 -5.11
CA GLU A 160 -16.57 17.77 -5.99
C GLU A 160 -17.93 17.12 -6.32
N PRO A 161 -18.99 17.89 -6.59
CA PRO A 161 -20.29 17.34 -6.97
C PRO A 161 -20.20 16.41 -8.19
N GLY A 162 -20.55 15.14 -7.99
CA GLY A 162 -20.47 14.11 -9.03
C GLY A 162 -19.13 13.37 -9.14
N ALA A 163 -18.19 13.61 -8.22
CA ALA A 163 -17.00 12.78 -8.02
C ALA A 163 -17.38 11.31 -7.75
N LYS A 164 -16.48 10.39 -8.13
CA LYS A 164 -16.74 8.93 -8.09
C LYS A 164 -15.51 8.17 -7.65
N VAL A 165 -15.74 7.03 -7.01
CA VAL A 165 -14.73 6.00 -6.78
C VAL A 165 -15.15 4.76 -7.58
N TYR A 166 -14.21 4.15 -8.28
CA TYR A 166 -14.42 2.89 -9.00
C TYR A 166 -14.00 1.73 -8.09
N VAL A 167 -14.92 0.83 -7.78
CA VAL A 167 -14.67 -0.34 -6.92
C VAL A 167 -15.30 -1.57 -7.58
N GLY A 168 -14.55 -2.68 -7.62
CA GLY A 168 -15.02 -3.96 -8.14
C GLY A 168 -15.30 -4.00 -9.65
N LEU A 169 -15.81 -5.14 -10.10
CA LEU A 169 -16.21 -5.39 -11.48
C LEU A 169 -17.74 -5.43 -11.64
N LYS A 170 -18.20 -5.32 -12.89
CA LYS A 170 -19.61 -5.56 -13.26
C LYS A 170 -19.91 -7.06 -13.28
N GLU A 171 -21.20 -7.39 -13.23
CA GLU A 171 -21.67 -8.77 -13.17
C GLU A 171 -21.32 -9.53 -14.45
N GLY A 172 -20.79 -10.75 -14.31
CA GLY A 172 -20.43 -11.61 -15.42
C GLY A 172 -19.18 -11.19 -16.22
N ILE A 173 -18.39 -10.23 -15.75
CA ILE A 173 -17.10 -9.90 -16.37
C ILE A 173 -16.09 -11.01 -16.07
N THR A 174 -15.61 -11.68 -17.13
CA THR A 174 -14.58 -12.72 -17.02
C THR A 174 -13.16 -12.15 -17.04
N GLN A 175 -12.17 -13.00 -16.73
CA GLN A 175 -10.76 -12.68 -16.89
C GLN A 175 -10.42 -12.36 -18.35
N GLU A 176 -11.01 -13.10 -19.30
CA GLU A 176 -10.84 -12.89 -20.74
C GLU A 176 -11.45 -11.55 -21.20
N ASP A 177 -12.64 -11.18 -20.73
CA ASP A 177 -13.28 -9.89 -21.06
C ASP A 177 -12.42 -8.73 -20.57
N LEU A 178 -11.92 -8.81 -19.33
CA LEU A 178 -11.08 -7.76 -18.74
C LEU A 178 -9.72 -7.65 -19.43
N ALA A 179 -9.07 -8.78 -19.71
CA ALA A 179 -7.83 -8.84 -20.46
C ALA A 179 -7.99 -8.21 -21.86
N LYS A 180 -9.11 -8.49 -22.54
CA LYS A 180 -9.42 -7.93 -23.86
C LYS A 180 -9.65 -6.42 -23.79
N ALA A 181 -10.46 -5.92 -22.86
CA ALA A 181 -10.75 -4.50 -22.72
C ALA A 181 -9.47 -3.67 -22.49
N VAL A 182 -8.58 -4.16 -21.63
CA VAL A 182 -7.25 -3.56 -21.38
C VAL A 182 -6.35 -3.61 -22.62
N VAL A 183 -6.47 -4.65 -23.43
CA VAL A 183 -5.70 -4.84 -24.66
C VAL A 183 -6.14 -3.90 -25.79
N GLU A 184 -7.33 -3.31 -25.69
CA GLU A 184 -7.90 -2.38 -26.67
C GLU A 184 -7.52 -0.90 -26.37
N ASP A 185 -6.98 -0.57 -25.18
CA ASP A 185 -6.50 0.77 -24.76
C ASP A 185 -5.15 0.72 -23.94
N LYS A 186 -3.97 0.81 -24.60
CA LYS A 186 -2.65 0.29 -24.10
C LYS A 186 -1.52 1.32 -23.76
N VAL A 187 -0.43 1.10 -22.96
CA VAL A 187 0.09 0.15 -21.88
C VAL A 187 1.53 0.61 -21.41
N ILE A 188 2.17 0.06 -20.31
CA ILE A 188 3.60 -0.48 -20.14
C ILE A 188 4.26 -0.46 -18.67
N ALA A 189 4.08 -1.42 -17.67
CA ALA A 189 4.69 -1.81 -16.26
C ALA A 189 4.34 -1.22 -14.77
N SER A 190 5.25 -0.90 -13.77
CA SER A 190 5.15 -0.07 -12.44
C SER A 190 4.92 -0.60 -10.97
N ASN A 191 5.86 -1.31 -10.33
CA ASN A 191 5.99 -1.57 -8.86
C ASN A 191 4.76 -1.62 -7.89
N THR A 192 4.54 -2.78 -7.27
CA THR A 192 3.64 -3.15 -6.12
C THR A 192 2.16 -2.71 -6.15
N THR A 193 1.79 -1.92 -7.13
CA THR A 193 0.45 -1.49 -7.46
C THR A 193 0.16 -2.00 -8.85
N PHE A 194 -0.64 -3.04 -8.98
CA PHE A 194 -0.92 -3.63 -10.28
C PHE A 194 -1.90 -2.73 -11.02
N ARG A 195 -1.32 -1.74 -11.72
CA ARG A 195 -2.04 -0.79 -12.54
C ARG A 195 -2.59 -1.52 -13.77
N LEU A 196 -3.92 -1.58 -13.88
CA LEU A 196 -4.62 -2.24 -14.96
C LEU A 196 -4.84 -1.30 -16.16
N PHE A 197 -5.12 -0.01 -15.90
CA PHE A 197 -5.36 1.00 -16.92
C PHE A 197 -5.00 2.41 -16.44
N ASP A 198 -4.54 3.29 -17.34
CA ASP A 198 -4.14 4.67 -17.00
C ASP A 198 -4.63 5.75 -17.96
N TRP A 199 -5.77 5.54 -18.62
CA TRP A 199 -6.43 6.54 -19.47
C TRP A 199 -5.55 7.01 -20.65
N ASN A 200 -4.69 6.13 -21.15
CA ASN A 200 -3.71 6.37 -22.22
C ASN A 200 -2.79 7.59 -21.96
N ARG A 201 -2.54 7.93 -20.69
CA ARG A 201 -1.72 9.09 -20.30
C ARG A 201 -0.22 8.82 -20.40
N VAL A 202 0.52 9.83 -20.86
CA VAL A 202 1.99 9.86 -20.84
C VAL A 202 2.51 10.57 -19.61
N GLY A 203 3.56 10.06 -18.98
CA GLY A 203 4.24 10.69 -17.85
C GLY A 203 5.10 11.89 -18.27
N ALA A 204 5.83 12.45 -17.29
CA ALA A 204 6.70 13.62 -17.50
C ALA A 204 7.84 13.38 -18.51
N ASP A 205 8.22 12.12 -18.76
CA ASP A 205 9.20 11.73 -19.78
C ASP A 205 8.60 11.58 -21.19
N GLY A 206 7.32 11.88 -21.36
CA GLY A 206 6.59 11.75 -22.62
C GLY A 206 6.21 10.31 -23.00
N LYS A 207 6.45 9.31 -22.14
CA LYS A 207 6.10 7.90 -22.39
C LYS A 207 4.87 7.49 -21.60
N PRO A 208 4.07 6.51 -22.06
CA PRO A 208 2.96 5.95 -21.29
C PRO A 208 3.40 5.56 -19.87
N ARG A 209 2.61 5.92 -18.87
CA ARG A 209 2.84 5.39 -17.53
C ARG A 209 2.51 3.91 -17.49
N GLN A 210 3.10 3.29 -16.48
CA GLN A 210 3.40 1.89 -16.52
C GLN A 210 2.13 1.04 -16.06
N LEU A 211 1.75 -0.07 -16.75
CA LEU A 211 0.68 -1.07 -16.39
C LEU A 211 1.15 -2.56 -16.21
N HIS A 212 0.56 -3.36 -15.30
CA HIS A 212 0.84 -4.81 -15.08
C HIS A 212 -0.39 -5.67 -15.29
N ILE A 213 -0.53 -6.28 -16.46
CA ILE A 213 -1.82 -6.90 -16.81
C ILE A 213 -1.92 -8.30 -16.24
N GLN A 214 -0.89 -9.14 -16.36
CA GLN A 214 -0.94 -10.51 -15.85
C GLN A 214 -1.05 -10.52 -14.32
N GLU A 215 -0.23 -9.73 -13.65
CA GLU A 215 -0.22 -9.59 -12.20
C GLU A 215 -1.52 -9.00 -11.68
N SER A 216 -2.16 -8.08 -12.41
CA SER A 216 -3.52 -7.63 -12.05
C SER A 216 -4.52 -8.77 -12.16
N LEU A 217 -4.54 -9.49 -13.29
CA LEU A 217 -5.51 -10.57 -13.53
C LEU A 217 -5.32 -11.75 -12.56
N ASP A 218 -4.07 -12.06 -12.17
CA ASP A 218 -3.75 -13.09 -11.18
C ASP A 218 -4.06 -12.65 -9.73
N THR A 219 -4.36 -11.37 -9.52
CA THR A 219 -4.67 -10.77 -8.21
C THR A 219 -6.16 -10.47 -8.04
N ILE A 220 -6.88 -10.22 -9.13
CA ILE A 220 -8.33 -10.00 -9.08
C ILE A 220 -9.04 -11.31 -8.71
N ASP A 221 -9.77 -11.25 -7.59
CA ASP A 221 -10.75 -12.26 -7.25
C ASP A 221 -12.02 -12.04 -8.08
N PHE A 222 -12.15 -12.79 -9.19
CA PHE A 222 -13.30 -12.69 -10.10
C PHE A 222 -14.61 -13.23 -9.49
N GLU A 223 -14.55 -13.93 -8.36
CA GLU A 223 -15.74 -14.34 -7.60
C GLU A 223 -16.20 -13.22 -6.64
N LYS A 224 -15.36 -12.21 -6.36
CA LYS A 224 -15.72 -11.01 -5.58
C LYS A 224 -16.34 -9.93 -6.47
N GLY A 225 -17.66 -9.97 -6.54
CA GLY A 225 -18.49 -8.98 -7.23
C GLY A 225 -19.87 -9.55 -7.54
N PRO A 226 -20.70 -8.83 -8.31
CA PRO A 226 -20.49 -7.47 -8.81
C PRO A 226 -20.57 -6.41 -7.71
N VAL A 227 -19.88 -5.30 -7.90
CA VAL A 227 -20.10 -4.10 -7.09
C VAL A 227 -21.05 -3.17 -7.85
N GLN A 228 -22.25 -2.96 -7.29
CA GLN A 228 -23.20 -1.97 -7.78
C GLN A 228 -22.67 -0.55 -7.50
N PRO A 229 -23.14 0.50 -8.21
CA PRO A 229 -22.82 1.89 -7.84
C PRO A 229 -23.09 2.12 -6.35
N GLN A 230 -22.06 2.59 -5.63
CA GLN A 230 -22.14 2.87 -4.20
C GLN A 230 -22.54 4.32 -3.97
N GLU A 231 -23.55 4.54 -3.14
CA GLU A 231 -23.93 5.84 -2.60
C GLU A 231 -23.48 5.91 -1.13
N PRO A 232 -22.99 7.06 -0.63
CA PRO A 232 -22.64 7.23 0.78
C PRO A 232 -23.77 6.78 1.72
N GLN A 233 -23.43 5.97 2.72
CA GLN A 233 -24.38 5.47 3.73
C GLN A 233 -24.09 6.12 5.09
N PRO A 234 -25.09 6.66 5.82
CA PRO A 234 -24.87 7.26 7.12
C PRO A 234 -24.33 6.23 8.13
N THR A 235 -23.48 6.68 9.06
CA THR A 235 -22.98 5.85 10.16
C THR A 235 -23.65 6.22 11.50
N SER A 236 -23.15 5.68 12.61
CA SER A 236 -23.56 6.10 13.95
C SER A 236 -23.02 7.48 14.35
N ASP A 237 -22.00 7.96 13.65
CA ASP A 237 -21.50 9.32 13.76
C ASP A 237 -22.20 10.18 12.67
N PRO A 238 -22.90 11.27 13.05
CA PRO A 238 -23.65 12.08 12.09
C PRO A 238 -22.77 12.84 11.10
N ASP A 239 -21.47 13.01 11.39
CA ASP A 239 -20.52 13.70 10.53
C ASP A 239 -19.72 12.73 9.63
N ILE A 240 -20.01 11.42 9.68
CA ILE A 240 -19.33 10.38 8.90
C ILE A 240 -20.32 9.55 8.09
N GLU A 241 -20.11 9.54 6.78
CA GLU A 241 -20.73 8.60 5.84
C GLU A 241 -19.71 7.53 5.39
N ARG A 242 -20.20 6.33 5.13
CA ARG A 242 -19.44 5.17 4.68
C ARG A 242 -19.78 4.89 3.22
N LEU A 243 -18.79 5.03 2.34
CA LEU A 243 -18.97 4.82 0.90
C LEU A 243 -19.01 3.33 0.53
N VAL A 244 -18.06 2.53 1.02
CA VAL A 244 -17.94 1.10 0.70
C VAL A 244 -17.31 0.33 1.86
N THR A 245 -17.60 -0.96 1.95
CA THR A 245 -16.83 -1.93 2.75
C THR A 245 -16.26 -2.98 1.82
N CYS A 246 -14.97 -3.27 1.94
CA CYS A 246 -14.34 -4.41 1.31
C CYS A 246 -14.33 -5.59 2.32
N ASP A 247 -14.68 -6.78 1.84
CA ASP A 247 -14.66 -8.05 2.59
C ASP A 247 -13.32 -8.79 2.46
#